data_AF-A0A356TAN1-F1
#
_entry.id   AF-A0A356TAN1-F1
#
_cell.length_a   1.000
_cell.length_b   1.000
_cell.length_c   1.000
_cell.angle_alpha   90.00
_cell.angle_beta   90.00
_cell.angle_gamma   90.00
#
_symmetry.space_group_name_H-M   'P 1'
#
loop_
_entity.id
_entity.type
_entity.pdbx_description
1 polymer ?
#
loop_
_entity_poly.entity_id
_entity_poly.type
_entity_poly.pdbx_seq_one_letter_code
_entity_poly.pdbx_strand_id
1 'polypeptide(L)'
;LRRAGVEALAAVGGDEVVVPLLGRLDDVDGRVRTLAAQLLGNMGDLRAVVPLVGRARDDAPEVRAAVYSALGDLGDDRAVPALVQGLRDDAPEPRLAAVGALGRLGSEEAVRPLVALMTSGDPRLPRAVT
;
A
#
# COMPACT_ATOMS: atom_id res chain seq x y z
N LEU A 1 -3.62 6.53 24.18
CA LEU A 1 -4.72 7.35 23.61
C LEU A 1 -4.75 7.35 22.08
N ARG A 2 -3.62 7.51 21.36
CA ARG A 2 -3.60 7.62 19.88
C ARG A 2 -4.06 6.35 19.14
N ARG A 3 -3.57 5.17 19.53
CA ARG A 3 -4.00 3.87 18.98
C ARG A 3 -5.49 3.59 19.16
N ALA A 4 -6.00 3.78 20.38
CA ALA A 4 -7.40 3.56 20.71
C ALA A 4 -8.35 4.44 19.87
N GLY A 5 -7.90 5.63 19.46
CA GLY A 5 -8.66 6.50 18.55
C GLY A 5 -8.80 5.91 17.15
N VAL A 6 -7.75 5.29 16.60
CA VAL A 6 -7.81 4.65 15.27
C VAL A 6 -8.63 3.36 15.30
N GLU A 7 -8.50 2.57 16.37
CA GLU A 7 -9.33 1.37 16.57
C GLU A 7 -10.81 1.75 16.77
N ALA A 8 -11.10 2.84 17.48
CA ALA A 8 -12.46 3.34 17.63
C ALA A 8 -13.04 3.84 16.29
N LEU A 9 -12.25 4.55 15.48
CA LEU A 9 -12.67 4.98 14.13
C LEU A 9 -12.95 3.77 13.22
N ALA A 10 -12.14 2.72 13.31
CA ALA A 10 -12.38 1.47 12.59
C ALA A 10 -13.72 0.81 12.98
N ALA A 11 -14.08 0.87 14.27
CA ALA A 11 -15.30 0.27 14.79
C ALA A 11 -16.57 1.05 14.43
N VAL A 12 -16.47 2.37 14.23
CA VAL A 12 -17.61 3.23 13.86
C VAL A 12 -17.97 3.06 12.38
N GLY A 13 -16.98 2.92 11.49
CA GLY A 13 -17.20 2.75 10.06
C GLY A 13 -17.83 3.97 9.36
N GLY A 14 -17.90 3.94 8.02
CA GLY A 14 -18.55 4.96 7.20
C GLY A 14 -17.64 6.07 6.66
N ASP A 15 -18.14 6.82 5.67
CA ASP A 15 -17.39 7.86 4.92
C ASP A 15 -16.80 8.98 5.79
N GLU A 16 -17.36 9.20 6.99
CA GLU A 16 -16.95 10.25 7.92
C GLU A 16 -15.59 9.98 8.58
N VAL A 17 -15.14 8.71 8.60
CA VAL A 17 -13.87 8.33 9.25
C VAL A 17 -12.66 8.42 8.31
N VAL A 18 -12.89 8.58 7.00
CA VAL A 18 -11.82 8.65 5.99
C VAL A 18 -10.91 9.84 6.26
N VAL A 19 -11.45 11.05 6.38
CA VAL A 19 -10.64 12.28 6.59
C VAL A 19 -9.81 12.22 7.89
N PRO A 20 -10.37 11.82 9.05
CA PRO A 20 -9.58 11.57 10.25
C PRO A 20 -8.44 10.57 10.05
N LEU A 21 -8.69 9.47 9.34
CA LEU A 21 -7.70 8.42 9.08
C LEU A 21 -6.60 8.88 8.12
N LEU A 22 -6.90 9.73 7.13
CA LEU A 22 -5.88 10.37 6.29
C LEU A 22 -4.89 11.16 7.15
N GLY A 23 -5.38 11.91 8.14
CA GLY A 23 -4.55 12.64 9.10
C GLY A 23 -3.77 11.75 10.09
N ARG A 24 -3.89 10.43 10.03
CA ARG A 24 -3.10 9.47 10.82
C ARG A 24 -1.96 8.83 10.01
N LEU A 25 -1.90 9.06 8.71
CA LEU A 25 -0.77 8.69 7.87
C LEU A 25 0.51 9.48 8.19
N ASP A 26 0.41 10.56 8.96
CA ASP A 26 1.54 11.40 9.43
C ASP A 26 1.86 11.19 10.93
N ASP A 27 1.28 10.18 11.59
CA ASP A 27 1.55 9.96 13.02
C ASP A 27 3.02 9.58 13.27
N VAL A 28 3.57 10.05 14.38
CA VAL A 28 4.95 9.74 14.80
C VAL A 28 5.15 8.24 15.07
N ASP A 29 4.09 7.54 15.47
CA ASP A 29 4.12 6.10 15.70
C ASP A 29 3.83 5.34 14.41
N GLY A 30 4.83 4.60 13.90
CA GLY A 30 4.70 3.78 12.71
C GLY A 30 3.55 2.77 12.80
N ARG A 31 3.21 2.27 14.00
CA ARG A 31 2.07 1.34 14.17
C ARG A 31 0.73 2.02 13.89
N VAL A 32 0.62 3.31 14.25
CA VAL A 32 -0.58 4.11 13.95
C VAL A 32 -0.69 4.35 12.45
N ARG A 33 0.43 4.65 11.77
CA ARG A 33 0.46 4.82 10.31
C ARG A 33 0.09 3.52 9.58
N THR A 34 0.63 2.37 10.01
CA THR A 34 0.29 1.04 9.48
C THR A 34 -1.21 0.78 9.58
N LEU A 35 -1.80 0.99 10.76
CA LEU A 35 -3.23 0.75 10.98
C LEU A 35 -4.09 1.70 10.15
N ALA A 36 -3.71 2.99 10.05
CA ALA A 36 -4.41 3.94 9.21
C ALA A 36 -4.41 3.52 7.73
N ALA A 37 -3.26 3.08 7.21
CA ALA A 37 -3.17 2.60 5.83
C ALA A 37 -4.06 1.38 5.56
N GLN A 38 -4.03 0.39 6.46
CA GLN A 38 -4.87 -0.82 6.35
C GLN A 38 -6.36 -0.48 6.35
N LEU A 39 -6.80 0.40 7.26
CA LEU A 39 -8.21 0.80 7.33
C LEU A 39 -8.64 1.56 6.08
N LEU A 40 -7.80 2.47 5.57
CA LEU A 40 -8.07 3.21 4.34
C LEU A 40 -8.23 2.27 3.14
N GLY A 41 -7.39 1.24 3.01
CA GLY A 41 -7.52 0.21 1.98
C GLY A 41 -8.84 -0.56 2.12
N ASN A 42 -9.14 -1.04 3.32
CA ASN A 42 -10.37 -1.81 3.60
C ASN A 42 -11.67 -1.03 3.33
N MET A 43 -11.64 0.30 3.50
CA MET A 43 -12.81 1.15 3.24
C MET A 43 -13.08 1.37 1.75
N GLY A 44 -12.07 1.22 0.87
CA GLY A 44 -12.26 1.37 -0.57
C GLY A 44 -12.44 2.81 -1.07
N ASP A 45 -12.27 3.83 -0.22
CA ASP A 45 -12.45 5.22 -0.62
C ASP A 45 -11.24 5.76 -1.40
N LEU A 46 -11.46 6.08 -2.69
CA LEU A 46 -10.42 6.54 -3.61
C LEU A 46 -9.79 7.90 -3.23
N ARG A 47 -10.35 8.65 -2.27
CA ARG A 47 -9.69 9.81 -1.66
C ARG A 47 -8.38 9.43 -0.96
N ALA A 48 -8.23 8.17 -0.55
CA ALA A 48 -7.04 7.68 0.12
C ALA A 48 -5.85 7.41 -0.80
N VAL A 49 -6.06 7.26 -2.11
CA VAL A 49 -5.02 6.85 -3.06
C VAL A 49 -3.82 7.80 -3.05
N VAL A 50 -4.05 9.11 -3.21
CA VAL A 50 -2.97 10.10 -3.27
C VAL A 50 -2.22 10.22 -1.93
N PRO A 51 -2.89 10.33 -0.77
CA PRO A 51 -2.23 10.29 0.53
C PRO A 51 -1.40 9.02 0.78
N LEU A 52 -1.93 7.85 0.40
CA LEU A 52 -1.21 6.57 0.52
C LEU A 52 0.01 6.51 -0.39
N VAL A 53 -0.09 6.97 -1.64
CA VAL A 53 1.06 7.11 -2.54
C VAL A 53 2.16 7.98 -1.91
N GLY A 54 1.77 9.06 -1.21
CA GLY A 54 2.70 9.91 -0.45
C GLY A 54 3.45 9.18 0.68
N ARG A 55 3.00 7.99 1.09
CA ARG A 55 3.61 7.13 2.12
C ARG A 55 4.32 5.89 1.57
N ALA A 56 4.45 5.75 0.25
CA ALA A 56 5.18 4.63 -0.36
C ALA A 56 6.68 4.57 0.01
N ARG A 57 7.25 5.65 0.57
CA ARG A 57 8.65 5.74 1.02
C ARG A 57 8.79 5.97 2.52
N ASP A 58 7.81 5.51 3.29
CA ASP A 58 7.86 5.56 4.75
C ASP A 58 9.12 4.87 5.30
N ASP A 59 9.64 5.37 6.42
CA ASP A 59 10.87 4.84 7.03
C ASP A 59 10.68 3.41 7.56
N ALA A 60 9.49 3.10 8.04
CA ALA A 60 9.13 1.78 8.56
C ALA A 60 8.70 0.83 7.42
N PRO A 61 9.37 -0.33 7.23
CA PRO A 61 8.96 -1.33 6.25
C PRO A 61 7.51 -1.79 6.41
N GLU A 62 7.03 -1.93 7.65
CA GLU A 62 5.67 -2.37 7.94
C GLU A 62 4.62 -1.37 7.44
N VAL A 63 4.94 -0.08 7.46
CA VAL A 63 4.08 0.98 6.91
C VAL A 63 4.08 0.91 5.39
N ARG A 64 5.25 0.77 4.76
CA ARG A 64 5.34 0.62 3.29
C ARG A 64 4.55 -0.60 2.79
N ALA A 65 4.67 -1.74 3.47
CA ALA A 65 3.91 -2.94 3.13
C ALA A 65 2.39 -2.73 3.25
N ALA A 66 1.93 -2.09 4.32
CA ALA A 66 0.51 -1.75 4.50
C ALA A 66 0.02 -0.77 3.43
N VAL A 67 0.82 0.24 3.09
CA VAL A 67 0.54 1.21 2.02
C VAL A 67 0.37 0.50 0.67
N TYR A 68 1.32 -0.36 0.28
CA TYR A 68 1.23 -1.08 -0.99
C TYR A 68 0.02 -2.01 -1.04
N SER A 69 -0.28 -2.72 0.06
CA SER A 69 -1.51 -3.53 0.10
C SER A 69 -2.77 -2.68 -0.06
N ALA A 70 -2.87 -1.59 0.68
CA ALA A 70 -4.03 -0.70 0.62
C ALA A 70 -4.22 -0.09 -0.77
N LEU A 71 -3.14 0.32 -1.44
CA LEU A 71 -3.19 0.79 -2.82
C LEU A 71 -3.67 -0.31 -3.79
N GLY A 72 -3.26 -1.55 -3.56
CA GLY A 72 -3.75 -2.72 -4.30
C GLY A 72 -5.24 -2.97 -4.10
N ASP A 73 -5.73 -2.78 -2.88
CA ASP A 73 -7.14 -3.01 -2.51
C ASP A 73 -8.05 -1.89 -3.05
N LEU A 74 -7.52 -0.67 -3.16
CA LEU A 74 -8.21 0.46 -3.78
C LEU A 74 -8.31 0.34 -5.31
N GLY A 75 -7.40 -0.42 -5.94
CA GLY A 75 -7.48 -0.76 -7.37
C GLY A 75 -7.40 0.43 -8.34
N ASP A 76 -6.78 1.54 -7.93
CA ASP A 76 -6.69 2.75 -8.73
C ASP A 76 -5.33 2.89 -9.41
N ASP A 77 -5.32 3.06 -10.73
CA ASP A 77 -4.08 3.10 -11.54
C ASP A 77 -3.14 4.26 -11.17
N ARG A 78 -3.62 5.30 -10.48
CA ARG A 78 -2.74 6.36 -9.93
C ARG A 78 -1.69 5.80 -8.96
N ALA A 79 -1.90 4.60 -8.41
CA ALA A 79 -0.95 3.91 -7.55
C ALA A 79 0.19 3.20 -8.31
N VAL A 80 0.02 2.91 -9.61
CA VAL A 80 0.97 2.07 -10.38
C VAL A 80 2.42 2.55 -10.28
N PRO A 81 2.74 3.85 -10.45
CA PRO A 81 4.12 4.31 -10.33
C PRO A 81 4.74 4.00 -8.97
N ALA A 82 3.98 4.15 -7.88
CA ALA A 82 4.46 3.87 -6.53
C ALA A 82 4.67 2.36 -6.32
N LEU A 83 3.73 1.53 -6.79
CA LEU A 83 3.83 0.09 -6.70
C LEU A 83 5.01 -0.47 -7.51
N VAL A 84 5.28 0.09 -8.70
CA VAL A 84 6.45 -0.28 -9.52
C VAL A 84 7.77 0.07 -8.82
N GLN A 85 7.82 1.16 -8.04
CA GLN A 85 8.98 1.44 -7.18
C GLN A 85 9.09 0.41 -6.05
N GLY A 86 7.96 0.02 -5.45
CA GLY A 86 7.91 -1.00 -4.39
C GLY A 86 8.45 -2.38 -4.80
N LEU A 87 8.44 -2.71 -6.09
CA LEU A 87 9.10 -3.93 -6.60
C LEU A 87 10.62 -3.99 -6.30
N ARG A 88 11.23 -2.83 -6.06
CA ARG A 88 12.65 -2.69 -5.72
C ARG A 88 12.87 -2.33 -4.25
N ASP A 89 11.86 -2.48 -3.41
CA ASP A 89 12.00 -2.22 -1.97
C ASP A 89 13.09 -3.13 -1.37
N ASP A 90 13.90 -2.56 -0.48
CA ASP A 90 14.99 -3.27 0.18
C ASP A 90 14.45 -4.38 1.10
N ALA A 91 13.29 -4.15 1.72
CA ALA A 91 12.65 -5.12 2.60
C ALA A 91 11.81 -6.13 1.79
N PRO A 92 11.82 -7.43 2.16
CA PRO A 92 11.02 -8.45 1.49
C PRO A 92 9.51 -8.21 1.54
N GLU A 93 8.97 -7.78 2.68
CA GLU A 93 7.54 -7.67 2.90
C GLU A 93 6.87 -6.59 2.02
N PRO A 94 7.39 -5.34 1.94
CA PRO A 94 6.84 -4.34 1.03
C PRO A 94 6.98 -4.77 -0.43
N ARG A 95 8.08 -5.43 -0.79
CA ARG A 95 8.30 -5.92 -2.15
C ARG A 95 7.23 -6.94 -2.56
N LEU A 96 6.91 -7.89 -1.69
CA LEU A 96 5.83 -8.85 -1.92
C LEU A 96 4.45 -8.17 -1.95
N ALA A 97 4.21 -7.19 -1.08
CA ALA A 97 2.97 -6.42 -1.08
C ALA A 97 2.77 -5.65 -2.41
N ALA A 98 3.84 -5.05 -2.94
CA ALA A 98 3.81 -4.36 -4.22
C ALA A 98 3.54 -5.30 -5.40
N VAL A 99 4.17 -6.48 -5.42
CA VAL A 99 3.88 -7.53 -6.42
C VAL A 99 2.40 -7.94 -6.36
N GLY A 100 1.91 -8.25 -5.16
CA GLY A 100 0.52 -8.65 -4.96
C GLY A 100 -0.47 -7.55 -5.34
N ALA A 101 -0.18 -6.30 -5.03
CA ALA A 101 -1.00 -5.15 -5.38
C ALA A 101 -1.06 -4.94 -6.90
N LEU A 102 0.07 -4.97 -7.61
CA LEU A 102 0.10 -4.88 -9.08
C LEU A 102 -0.68 -6.03 -9.73
N GLY A 103 -0.58 -7.24 -9.18
CA GLY A 103 -1.38 -8.38 -9.62
C GLY A 103 -2.89 -8.18 -9.43
N ARG A 104 -3.32 -7.50 -8.35
CA ARG A 104 -4.73 -7.16 -8.11
C ARG A 104 -5.25 -6.03 -9.00
N LEU A 105 -4.43 -5.03 -9.30
CA LEU A 105 -4.82 -3.95 -10.23
C LEU A 105 -5.12 -4.49 -11.63
N GLY A 106 -4.34 -5.47 -12.10
CA GLY A 106 -4.60 -6.16 -13.36
C GLY A 106 -4.57 -5.28 -14.62
N SER A 107 -4.17 -4.01 -14.51
CA SER A 107 -4.05 -3.09 -15.65
C SER A 107 -2.83 -3.46 -16.51
N GLU A 108 -2.92 -3.24 -17.83
CA GLU A 108 -1.77 -3.46 -18.73
C GLU A 108 -0.51 -2.70 -18.29
N GLU A 109 -0.71 -1.54 -17.64
CA GLU A 109 0.36 -0.73 -17.05
C GLU A 109 1.03 -1.41 -15.85
N ALA A 110 0.34 -2.28 -15.12
CA ALA A 110 0.90 -3.09 -14.05
C ALA A 110 1.63 -4.35 -14.56
N VAL A 111 1.19 -4.91 -15.69
CA VAL A 111 1.74 -6.14 -16.27
C VAL A 111 3.12 -5.90 -16.91
N ARG A 112 3.31 -4.81 -17.66
CA ARG A 112 4.60 -4.56 -18.34
C ARG A 112 5.79 -4.44 -17.38
N PRO A 113 5.71 -3.69 -16.26
CA PRO A 113 6.78 -3.62 -15.28
C PRO A 113 7.10 -4.96 -14.63
N LEU A 114 6.09 -5.78 -14.34
CA LEU A 114 6.30 -7.13 -13.79
C LEU A 114 7.03 -8.03 -14.78
N VAL A 115 6.60 -8.07 -16.05
CA VAL A 115 7.26 -8.86 -17.11
C VAL A 115 8.70 -8.39 -17.36
N ALA A 116 8.94 -7.07 -17.39
CA ALA A 116 10.27 -6.50 -17.55
C ALA A 116 11.19 -6.84 -16.37
N LEU A 117 10.68 -6.82 -15.13
CA LEU A 117 11.48 -7.20 -13.96
C LEU A 117 11.81 -8.69 -13.96
N MET A 118 10.85 -9.55 -14.33
CA MET A 118 11.05 -11.01 -14.39
C MET A 118 12.06 -11.43 -15.45
N THR A 119 12.12 -10.71 -16.57
CA THR A 119 13.12 -10.93 -17.63
C THR A 119 14.48 -10.30 -17.32
N SER A 120 14.54 -9.31 -16.42
CA SER A 120 15.79 -8.68 -15.97
C SER A 120 16.66 -9.56 -15.06
N GLY A 121 16.12 -10.69 -14.57
CA GLY A 121 16.86 -11.66 -13.75
C GLY A 121 17.09 -11.22 -12.29
N ASP A 122 16.33 -10.25 -11.78
CA ASP A 122 16.46 -9.79 -10.38
C ASP A 122 16.20 -10.95 -9.40
N PRO A 123 17.21 -11.40 -8.62
CA PRO A 123 17.08 -12.55 -7.73
C PRO A 123 16.17 -12.28 -6.52
N ARG A 124 15.73 -11.03 -6.31
CA ARG A 124 14.92 -10.63 -5.15
C ARG A 124 13.43 -10.83 -5.35
N LEU A 125 12.97 -11.18 -6.55
CA LEU A 125 11.56 -11.47 -6.83
C LEU A 125 11.28 -12.99 -6.95
N PRO A 126 10.07 -13.44 -6.56
CA PRO A 126 9.67 -14.82 -6.77
C PRO A 126 9.66 -15.13 -8.27
N ARG A 127 10.30 -16.23 -8.66
CA ARG A 127 10.27 -16.73 -10.03
C ARG A 127 8.84 -17.12 -10.39
N ALA A 128 8.42 -16.85 -11.63
CA ALA A 128 7.17 -17.39 -12.15
C ALA A 128 7.17 -18.91 -11.96
N VAL A 129 6.20 -19.41 -11.20
CA VAL A 129 5.89 -20.83 -11.22
C VAL A 129 5.12 -21.07 -12.52
N THR A 130 5.77 -21.79 -13.45
CA THR A 130 5.17 -22.38 -14.66
C THR A 130 4.00 -23.28 -14.33
#